data_AF-A0A9E3DZW5-F1
#
_entry.id   AF-A0A9E3DZW5-F1
#
_cell.length_a   1.000
_cell.length_b   1.000
_cell.length_c   1.000
_cell.angle_alpha   90.00
_cell.angle_beta   90.00
_cell.angle_gamma   90.00
#
_symmetry.space_group_name_H-M   'P 1'
#
loop_
_entity.id
_entity.type
_entity.pdbx_description
1 polymer ?
#
loop_
_entity_poly.entity_id
_entity_poly.type
_entity_poly.pdbx_seq_one_letter_code
_entity_poly.pdbx_strand_id
1 'polypeptide(L)'
;MTVALVLAAEADAGTIGQLTALGVRRVDAAEQGGQGLLTVAAAARAAGERVLIYSGEGAVPERILARLLAEHGTAAFTGVSAPGRAPASGGDAPPAPGALVVDTPDLGVLAACAESLAATPEAPVAVGSLLGELRRCGVTVAMVAAGPDGDGPVAVLAGPASRDIARWASWRMLTPAAMYGISLGLGLLAAVWFSESATRAELAAAAALLASFLASRAGSLLAASGREDSAGALAAWVGAAAGLLTEIAVYAALAVSAGLGASRAATASAGLTGIFGRVLQHTAAATWAGAGPGGVWRLAVAAVAMLGIRHLAGLTRECRPRRPGSRARLVAERAVVFQAGERFAVIAVTVVFFGPRLTFLALLGLGAVAAAFAVAGYAAAPAAPEQPAGGGPAGYRGDGDLAHWLGGFARGMLPPLLPVLVGLFVIGVLTALGLQNLPGVLALTPAAAMLPAALGACHPHDEGMDWLVPPLLMTGECVYLAALGFSHHVRQELVFALIAAVVLRHADLGYRARCGRGLAADRLGLGWDGRMLVAGLAAMVGLTPPAYAVVSGYLWLLFCWDYLTAWLGSAQEASVDRDGPGRRRGSAAAA
;
A
#
# COMPACT_ATOMS: atom_id res chain seq x y z
N MET A 1 -28.45 5.01 4.21
CA MET A 1 -28.82 4.97 5.64
C MET A 1 -28.67 3.53 6.11
N THR A 2 -28.06 3.31 7.27
CA THR A 2 -27.71 1.97 7.78
C THR A 2 -28.22 1.82 9.21
N VAL A 3 -28.83 0.69 9.52
CA VAL A 3 -29.26 0.28 10.88
C VAL A 3 -28.29 -0.77 11.39
N ALA A 4 -27.82 -0.66 12.63
CA ALA A 4 -26.93 -1.64 13.24
C ALA A 4 -27.67 -2.49 14.29
N LEU A 5 -27.43 -3.80 14.27
CA LEU A 5 -27.77 -4.74 15.33
C LEU A 5 -26.50 -5.23 16.01
N VAL A 6 -26.40 -5.00 17.32
CA VAL A 6 -25.32 -5.47 18.17
C VAL A 6 -25.74 -6.76 18.85
N LEU A 7 -25.06 -7.87 18.51
CA LEU A 7 -25.21 -9.18 19.14
C LEU A 7 -24.45 -9.21 20.48
N ALA A 8 -25.04 -8.62 21.50
CA ALA A 8 -24.54 -8.55 22.88
C ALA A 8 -25.71 -8.44 23.86
N ALA A 9 -25.48 -8.81 25.13
CA ALA A 9 -26.48 -8.63 26.19
C ALA A 9 -26.87 -7.15 26.38
N GLU A 10 -25.92 -6.23 26.20
CA GLU A 10 -26.15 -4.78 26.23
C GLU A 10 -25.14 -4.10 25.29
N ALA A 11 -25.54 -3.01 24.63
CA ALA A 11 -24.66 -2.25 23.74
C ALA A 11 -23.93 -1.14 24.53
N ASP A 12 -22.60 -1.26 24.67
CA ASP A 12 -21.79 -0.25 25.37
C ASP A 12 -21.90 1.15 24.71
N ALA A 13 -21.95 2.19 25.54
CA ALA A 13 -22.09 3.59 25.12
C ALA A 13 -20.96 4.04 24.18
N GLY A 14 -19.75 3.48 24.34
CA GLY A 14 -18.64 3.72 23.43
C GLY A 14 -18.90 3.19 22.01
N THR A 15 -19.49 1.99 21.90
CA THR A 15 -19.84 1.35 20.62
C THR A 15 -20.96 2.12 19.92
N ILE A 16 -21.97 2.59 20.67
CA ILE A 16 -23.06 3.43 20.15
C ILE A 16 -22.49 4.75 19.62
N GLY A 17 -21.61 5.42 20.38
CA GLY A 17 -20.97 6.66 19.94
C GLY A 17 -20.17 6.50 18.66
N GLN A 18 -19.38 5.42 18.55
CA GLN A 18 -18.58 5.10 17.37
C GLN A 18 -19.45 4.83 16.12
N LEU A 19 -20.50 4.01 16.25
CA LEU A 19 -21.43 3.73 15.15
C LEU A 19 -22.18 4.98 14.69
N THR A 20 -22.58 5.83 15.64
CA THR A 20 -23.27 7.09 15.34
C THR A 20 -22.34 8.06 14.61
N ALA A 21 -21.06 8.15 15.01
CA ALA A 21 -20.05 8.95 14.32
C ALA A 21 -19.81 8.49 12.86
N LEU A 22 -19.98 7.19 12.60
CA LEU A 22 -19.88 6.61 11.26
C LEU A 22 -21.17 6.73 10.42
N GLY A 23 -22.19 7.45 10.92
CA GLY A 23 -23.44 7.72 10.19
C GLY A 23 -24.46 6.58 10.26
N VAL A 24 -24.34 5.66 11.21
CA VAL A 24 -25.39 4.67 11.51
C VAL A 24 -26.57 5.38 12.17
N ARG A 25 -27.76 5.20 11.61
CA ARG A 25 -28.97 5.95 12.01
C ARG A 25 -29.58 5.42 13.31
N ARG A 26 -29.51 4.11 13.52
CA ARG A 26 -30.14 3.42 14.64
C ARG A 26 -29.29 2.22 15.04
N VAL A 27 -29.09 2.03 16.34
CA VAL A 27 -28.36 0.90 16.93
C VAL A 27 -29.32 0.19 17.86
N ASP A 28 -29.67 -1.05 17.54
CA ASP A 28 -30.49 -1.92 18.39
C ASP A 28 -29.62 -3.08 18.93
N ALA A 29 -29.93 -3.59 20.13
CA ALA A 29 -29.25 -4.74 20.71
C ALA A 29 -30.07 -6.03 20.52
N ALA A 30 -29.39 -7.15 20.36
CA ALA A 30 -30.00 -8.48 20.30
C ALA A 30 -29.21 -9.46 21.17
N GLU A 31 -29.94 -10.27 21.93
CA GLU A 31 -29.34 -11.26 22.84
C GLU A 31 -28.48 -12.27 22.10
N GLN A 32 -27.47 -12.82 22.79
CA GLN A 32 -26.67 -13.92 22.25
C GLN A 32 -27.45 -15.23 22.38
N GLY A 33 -28.02 -15.73 21.27
CA GLY A 33 -28.79 -16.97 21.25
C GLY A 33 -29.69 -17.12 20.04
N GLY A 34 -30.49 -18.20 19.99
CA GLY A 34 -31.50 -18.41 18.95
C GLY A 34 -32.53 -17.29 18.87
N GLN A 35 -32.89 -16.68 20.00
CA GLN A 35 -33.72 -15.47 20.03
C GLN A 35 -33.03 -14.25 19.40
N GLY A 36 -31.71 -14.13 19.53
CA GLY A 36 -30.92 -13.12 18.83
C GLY A 36 -30.98 -13.25 17.31
N LEU A 37 -30.88 -14.48 16.80
CA LEU A 37 -31.01 -14.76 15.36
C LEU A 37 -32.42 -14.46 14.84
N LEU A 38 -33.47 -14.77 15.62
CA LEU A 38 -34.83 -14.37 15.27
C LEU A 38 -35.00 -12.83 15.28
N THR A 39 -34.31 -12.13 16.19
CA THR A 39 -34.28 -10.67 16.22
C THR A 39 -33.58 -10.10 15.00
N VAL A 40 -32.48 -10.73 14.55
CA VAL A 40 -31.82 -10.41 13.27
C VAL A 40 -32.75 -10.63 12.09
N ALA A 41 -33.49 -11.74 12.06
CA ALA A 41 -34.45 -12.04 10.99
C ALA A 41 -35.60 -11.01 10.95
N ALA A 42 -36.15 -10.65 12.11
CA ALA A 42 -37.19 -9.64 12.23
C ALA A 42 -36.69 -8.26 11.79
N ALA A 43 -35.49 -7.87 12.24
CA ALA A 43 -34.87 -6.61 11.86
C ALA A 43 -34.57 -6.56 10.35
N ALA A 44 -34.08 -7.64 9.76
CA ALA A 44 -33.82 -7.73 8.32
C ALA A 44 -35.09 -7.58 7.48
N ARG A 45 -36.24 -8.09 7.95
CA ARG A 45 -37.54 -7.93 7.26
C ARG A 45 -38.16 -6.55 7.46
N ALA A 46 -37.98 -5.96 8.62
CA ALA A 46 -38.49 -4.61 8.93
C ALA A 46 -37.61 -3.52 8.33
N ALA A 47 -36.33 -3.80 8.07
CA ALA A 47 -35.40 -2.85 7.51
C ALA A 47 -35.67 -2.61 6.02
N GLY A 48 -36.06 -1.38 5.68
CA GLY A 48 -36.03 -0.87 4.30
C GLY A 48 -34.66 -0.31 3.89
N GLU A 49 -33.61 -0.59 4.67
CA GLU A 49 -32.29 0.01 4.59
C GLU A 49 -31.21 -1.03 4.91
N ARG A 50 -29.93 -0.72 4.67
CA ARG A 50 -28.82 -1.65 4.94
C ARG A 50 -28.75 -2.02 6.42
N VAL A 51 -28.42 -3.27 6.72
CA VAL A 51 -28.31 -3.78 8.10
C VAL A 51 -26.86 -4.17 8.41
N LEU A 52 -26.28 -3.61 9.47
CA LEU A 52 -24.98 -3.99 10.02
C LEU A 52 -25.20 -4.90 11.22
N ILE A 53 -24.76 -6.15 11.15
CA ILE A 53 -24.71 -7.09 12.27
C ILE A 53 -23.32 -7.04 12.87
N TYR A 54 -23.24 -6.79 14.18
CA TYR A 54 -22.00 -6.57 14.90
C TYR A 54 -21.92 -7.52 16.11
N SER A 55 -20.84 -8.26 16.27
CA SER A 55 -20.60 -9.12 17.45
C SER A 55 -19.80 -8.35 18.51
N GLY A 56 -20.31 -8.32 19.76
CA GLY A 56 -20.02 -7.34 20.83
C GLY A 56 -18.58 -7.06 21.32
N GLU A 57 -18.52 -6.05 22.21
CA GLU A 57 -17.43 -5.33 22.92
C GLU A 57 -16.05 -5.15 22.23
N GLY A 58 -15.82 -3.94 21.70
CA GLY A 58 -14.48 -3.37 21.47
C GLY A 58 -13.57 -4.06 20.44
N ALA A 59 -14.11 -5.00 19.67
CA ALA A 59 -13.30 -5.99 18.98
C ALA A 59 -13.12 -5.78 17.46
N VAL A 60 -13.82 -4.82 16.85
CA VAL A 60 -13.62 -4.43 15.43
C VAL A 60 -13.14 -2.96 15.36
N PRO A 61 -11.92 -2.70 14.84
CA PRO A 61 -11.40 -1.35 14.65
C PRO A 61 -12.34 -0.43 13.85
N GLU A 62 -12.35 0.86 14.20
CA GLU A 62 -13.19 1.87 13.56
C GLU A 62 -12.99 1.94 12.05
N ARG A 63 -11.73 1.86 11.58
CA ARG A 63 -11.42 1.84 10.14
C ARG A 63 -12.07 0.67 9.41
N ILE A 64 -12.14 -0.50 10.05
CA ILE A 64 -12.76 -1.70 9.44
C ILE A 64 -14.27 -1.51 9.36
N LEU A 65 -14.87 -0.94 10.40
CA LEU A 65 -16.30 -0.64 10.44
C LEU A 65 -16.69 0.42 9.41
N ALA A 66 -15.91 1.51 9.33
CA ALA A 66 -16.04 2.53 8.30
C ALA A 66 -15.92 1.93 6.89
N ARG A 67 -14.96 1.02 6.68
CA ARG A 67 -14.74 0.35 5.40
C ARG A 67 -15.90 -0.60 5.04
N LEU A 68 -16.41 -1.37 5.99
CA LEU A 68 -17.59 -2.21 5.80
C LEU A 68 -18.83 -1.40 5.44
N LEU A 69 -19.04 -0.26 6.11
CA LEU A 69 -20.16 0.64 5.82
C LEU A 69 -20.02 1.31 4.45
N ALA A 70 -18.79 1.57 4.01
CA ALA A 70 -18.49 2.14 2.70
C ALA A 70 -18.54 1.13 1.53
N GLU A 71 -18.49 -0.18 1.80
CA GLU A 71 -18.62 -1.21 0.76
C GLU A 71 -20.01 -1.18 0.11
N HIS A 72 -20.09 -1.57 -1.16
CA HIS A 72 -21.36 -1.69 -1.89
C HIS A 72 -21.74 -3.17 -1.96
N GLY A 73 -22.95 -3.51 -1.55
CA GLY A 73 -23.37 -4.90 -1.38
C GLY A 73 -23.08 -5.46 0.02
N THR A 74 -23.23 -6.78 0.12
CA THR A 74 -23.07 -7.53 1.36
C THR A 74 -21.59 -7.81 1.63
N ALA A 75 -21.08 -7.38 2.77
CA ALA A 75 -19.67 -7.44 3.15
C ALA A 75 -19.48 -7.88 4.60
N ALA A 76 -18.42 -8.65 4.88
CA ALA A 76 -18.17 -9.20 6.20
C ALA A 76 -16.69 -9.07 6.62
N PHE A 77 -16.48 -8.90 7.92
CA PHE A 77 -15.22 -8.98 8.62
C PHE A 77 -15.28 -10.09 9.65
N THR A 78 -14.21 -10.90 9.71
CA THR A 78 -14.00 -11.89 10.78
C THR A 78 -12.58 -11.68 11.31
N GLY A 79 -12.45 -11.28 12.57
CA GLY A 79 -11.17 -11.06 13.23
C GLY A 79 -10.38 -12.36 13.45
N VAL A 80 -9.09 -12.21 13.79
CA VAL A 80 -8.27 -13.29 14.34
C VAL A 80 -8.41 -13.26 15.86
N SER A 81 -8.85 -14.36 16.48
CA SER A 81 -8.97 -14.43 17.94
C SER A 81 -7.62 -14.16 18.63
N ALA A 82 -7.57 -13.18 19.53
CA ALA A 82 -6.43 -12.99 20.43
C ALA A 82 -6.48 -14.05 21.55
N PRO A 83 -5.44 -14.88 21.77
CA PRO A 83 -5.42 -15.82 22.87
C PRO A 83 -4.94 -15.10 24.13
N GLY A 84 -5.88 -14.65 24.96
CA GLY A 84 -5.59 -13.95 26.23
C GLY A 84 -6.38 -14.43 27.45
N ARG A 85 -7.19 -15.47 27.32
CA ARG A 85 -7.78 -16.19 28.46
C ARG A 85 -7.93 -17.66 28.10
N ALA A 86 -7.00 -18.48 28.55
CA ALA A 86 -7.19 -19.93 28.49
C ALA A 86 -8.38 -20.29 29.39
N PRO A 87 -9.33 -21.13 28.93
CA PRO A 87 -10.41 -21.58 29.77
C PRO A 87 -9.86 -22.55 30.82
N ALA A 88 -10.12 -22.25 32.09
CA ALA A 88 -10.30 -23.32 33.05
C ALA A 88 -11.48 -24.17 32.52
N SER A 89 -11.19 -25.42 32.16
CA SER A 89 -12.13 -26.52 31.93
C SER A 89 -13.63 -26.18 32.01
N GLY A 90 -14.31 -26.15 30.85
CA GLY A 90 -15.77 -26.39 30.76
C GLY A 90 -16.71 -25.18 30.60
N GLY A 91 -16.36 -24.14 29.84
CA GLY A 91 -17.29 -23.03 29.56
C GLY A 91 -17.14 -22.42 28.16
N ASP A 92 -18.27 -21.94 27.61
CA ASP A 92 -18.43 -21.26 26.32
C ASP A 92 -17.31 -20.24 26.03
N ALA A 93 -16.54 -20.48 24.96
CA ALA A 93 -15.63 -19.48 24.44
C ALA A 93 -16.46 -18.39 23.73
N PRO A 94 -16.21 -17.08 23.98
CA PRO A 94 -16.91 -16.03 23.26
C PRO A 94 -16.60 -16.13 21.74
N PRO A 95 -17.60 -15.93 20.88
CA PRO A 95 -17.44 -16.04 19.44
C PRO A 95 -16.38 -15.04 18.94
N ALA A 96 -15.60 -15.44 17.93
CA ALA A 96 -14.60 -14.56 17.32
C ALA A 96 -15.27 -13.26 16.82
N PRO A 97 -14.65 -12.10 17.07
CA PRO A 97 -15.27 -10.83 16.74
C PRO A 97 -15.44 -10.69 15.23
N GLY A 98 -16.60 -10.19 14.83
CA GLY A 98 -16.97 -10.08 13.43
C GLY A 98 -18.07 -9.04 13.22
N ALA A 99 -18.10 -8.50 12.01
CA ALA A 99 -19.11 -7.57 11.57
C ALA A 99 -19.56 -7.95 10.16
N LEU A 100 -20.86 -7.86 9.88
CA LEU A 100 -21.47 -8.24 8.61
C LEU A 100 -22.46 -7.14 8.21
N VAL A 101 -22.16 -6.42 7.14
CA VAL A 101 -23.10 -5.49 6.51
C VAL A 101 -23.83 -6.23 5.41
N VAL A 102 -25.15 -6.22 5.43
CA VAL A 102 -26.01 -6.81 4.39
C VAL A 102 -26.75 -5.70 3.67
N ASP A 103 -26.69 -5.75 2.34
CA ASP A 103 -27.36 -4.76 1.49
C ASP A 103 -28.84 -5.09 1.30
N THR A 104 -29.64 -4.08 0.94
CA THR A 104 -31.11 -4.22 0.83
C THR A 104 -31.61 -5.41 0.00
N PRO A 105 -31.01 -5.80 -1.16
CA PRO A 105 -31.51 -6.96 -1.92
C PRO A 105 -31.27 -8.30 -1.20
N ASP A 106 -30.27 -8.38 -0.31
CA ASP A 106 -29.86 -9.63 0.33
C ASP A 106 -30.52 -9.83 1.71
N LEU A 107 -31.27 -8.84 2.22
CA LEU A 107 -31.91 -8.88 3.53
C LEU A 107 -32.93 -10.03 3.67
N GLY A 108 -33.66 -10.35 2.60
CA GLY A 108 -34.60 -11.47 2.61
C GLY A 108 -33.90 -12.82 2.78
N VAL A 109 -32.72 -12.98 2.16
CA VAL A 109 -31.89 -14.19 2.28
C VAL A 109 -31.24 -14.25 3.67
N LEU A 110 -30.79 -13.12 4.20
CA LEU A 110 -30.30 -13.01 5.58
C LEU A 110 -31.36 -13.46 6.60
N ALA A 111 -32.61 -13.01 6.45
CA ALA A 111 -33.68 -13.41 7.36
C ALA A 111 -33.91 -14.93 7.34
N ALA A 112 -33.94 -15.54 6.16
CA ALA A 112 -34.09 -16.98 6.00
C ALA A 112 -32.88 -17.76 6.58
N CYS A 113 -31.66 -17.26 6.37
CA CYS A 113 -30.44 -17.85 6.94
C CYS A 113 -30.46 -17.80 8.48
N ALA A 114 -30.87 -16.67 9.05
CA ALA A 114 -30.95 -16.49 10.50
C ALA A 114 -32.00 -17.42 11.14
N GLU A 115 -33.16 -17.61 10.49
CA GLU A 115 -34.19 -18.57 10.93
C GLU A 115 -33.74 -20.03 10.85
N SER A 116 -33.08 -20.40 9.74
CA SER A 116 -32.51 -21.73 9.56
C SER A 116 -31.48 -22.06 10.65
N LEU A 117 -30.60 -21.09 10.95
CA LEU A 117 -29.63 -21.22 12.03
C LEU A 117 -30.29 -21.26 13.42
N ALA A 118 -31.34 -20.46 13.66
CA ALA A 118 -32.09 -20.46 14.92
C ALA A 118 -32.83 -21.79 15.18
N ALA A 119 -33.24 -22.50 14.12
CA ALA A 119 -33.86 -23.81 14.21
C ALA A 119 -32.86 -24.93 14.56
N THR A 120 -31.55 -24.65 14.53
CA THR A 120 -30.50 -25.64 14.79
C THR A 120 -29.96 -25.48 16.23
N PRO A 121 -30.24 -26.44 17.14
CA PRO A 121 -29.99 -26.25 18.59
C PRO A 121 -28.51 -26.21 19.01
N GLU A 122 -27.57 -26.63 18.15
CA GLU A 122 -26.12 -26.68 18.45
C GLU A 122 -25.29 -25.58 17.73
N ALA A 123 -25.92 -24.68 16.98
CA ALA A 123 -25.16 -23.73 16.16
C ALA A 123 -24.56 -22.60 17.03
N PRO A 124 -23.22 -22.43 17.07
CA PRO A 124 -22.61 -21.30 17.74
C PRO A 124 -23.06 -19.99 17.06
N VAL A 125 -23.63 -19.08 17.85
CA VAL A 125 -24.18 -17.80 17.39
C VAL A 125 -23.03 -16.83 17.15
N ALA A 126 -22.45 -16.93 15.97
CA ALA A 126 -21.35 -16.09 15.52
C ALA A 126 -21.65 -15.53 14.12
N VAL A 127 -21.12 -14.33 13.84
CA VAL A 127 -21.16 -13.72 12.50
C VAL A 127 -20.60 -14.65 11.42
N GLY A 128 -19.64 -15.52 11.79
CA GLY A 128 -19.10 -16.54 10.90
C GLY A 128 -20.11 -17.60 10.44
N SER A 129 -21.09 -17.96 11.28
CA SER A 129 -22.15 -18.93 10.94
C SER A 129 -23.14 -18.35 9.94
N LEU A 130 -23.60 -17.11 10.18
CA LEU A 130 -24.44 -16.35 9.24
C LEU A 130 -23.75 -16.16 7.88
N LEU A 131 -22.46 -15.82 7.90
CA LEU A 131 -21.64 -15.70 6.69
C LEU A 131 -21.57 -17.02 5.90
N GLY A 132 -21.40 -18.15 6.60
CA GLY A 132 -21.38 -19.47 5.98
C GLY A 132 -22.70 -19.83 5.29
N GLU A 133 -23.83 -19.49 5.92
CA GLU A 133 -25.16 -19.77 5.37
C GLU A 133 -25.51 -18.86 4.20
N LEU A 134 -25.22 -17.55 4.29
CA LEU A 134 -25.39 -16.61 3.19
C LEU A 134 -24.65 -17.05 1.93
N ARG A 135 -23.42 -17.54 2.08
CA ARG A 135 -22.63 -18.08 0.97
C ARG A 135 -23.23 -19.35 0.38
N ARG A 136 -23.79 -20.24 1.21
CA ARG A 136 -24.52 -21.43 0.75
C ARG A 136 -25.76 -21.06 -0.05
N CYS A 137 -26.46 -20.01 0.35
CA CYS A 137 -27.61 -19.47 -0.38
C CYS A 137 -27.25 -18.65 -1.64
N GLY A 138 -25.97 -18.62 -2.04
CA GLY A 138 -25.51 -17.95 -3.26
C GLY A 138 -25.29 -16.45 -3.13
N VAL A 139 -25.34 -15.89 -1.92
CA VAL A 139 -25.04 -14.47 -1.69
C VAL A 139 -23.53 -14.24 -1.78
N THR A 140 -23.13 -13.35 -2.68
CA THR A 140 -21.72 -12.95 -2.82
C THR A 140 -21.35 -12.02 -1.68
N VAL A 141 -20.71 -12.56 -0.63
CA VAL A 141 -20.24 -11.76 0.51
C VAL A 141 -18.77 -11.38 0.34
N ALA A 142 -18.51 -10.08 0.18
CA ALA A 142 -17.16 -9.53 0.13
C ALA A 142 -16.50 -9.60 1.50
N MET A 143 -15.32 -10.21 1.61
CA MET A 143 -14.56 -10.16 2.86
C MET A 143 -13.77 -8.86 2.93
N VAL A 144 -14.03 -8.05 3.94
CA VAL A 144 -13.15 -6.95 4.32
C VAL A 144 -12.07 -7.55 5.21
N ALA A 145 -10.84 -7.59 4.71
CA ALA A 145 -9.70 -7.99 5.54
C ALA A 145 -9.30 -6.86 6.49
N ALA A 146 -8.77 -7.26 7.64
CA ALA A 146 -8.28 -6.36 8.68
C ALA A 146 -7.12 -5.46 8.17
N GLY A 147 -6.32 -5.98 7.23
CA GLY A 147 -5.12 -5.31 6.72
C GLY A 147 -5.39 -4.11 5.80
N PRO A 148 -4.35 -3.27 5.57
CA PRO A 148 -4.42 -2.11 4.69
C PRO A 148 -4.82 -2.52 3.25
N ASP A 149 -5.48 -1.59 2.57
CA ASP A 149 -6.49 -1.78 1.53
C ASP A 149 -6.20 -2.69 0.32
N GLY A 150 -7.30 -3.29 -0.16
CA GLY A 150 -7.47 -4.07 -1.39
C GLY A 150 -6.87 -5.47 -1.31
N ASP A 151 -7.68 -6.53 -1.42
CA ASP A 151 -7.14 -7.87 -1.65
C ASP A 151 -7.26 -8.18 -3.15
N GLY A 152 -6.12 -8.16 -3.85
CA GLY A 152 -6.01 -8.75 -5.18
C GLY A 152 -6.27 -10.26 -5.12
N PRO A 153 -6.54 -10.94 -6.25
CA PRO A 153 -6.83 -12.37 -6.29
C PRO A 153 -5.82 -13.25 -5.52
N VAL A 154 -4.53 -12.90 -5.55
CA VAL A 154 -3.48 -13.64 -4.82
C VAL A 154 -3.69 -13.55 -3.29
N ALA A 155 -4.07 -12.39 -2.78
CA ALA A 155 -4.32 -12.21 -1.34
C ALA A 155 -5.56 -12.99 -0.89
N VAL A 156 -6.59 -13.07 -1.73
CA VAL A 156 -7.79 -13.89 -1.47
C VAL A 156 -7.44 -15.37 -1.41
N LEU A 157 -6.66 -15.87 -2.37
CA LEU A 157 -6.19 -17.26 -2.41
C LEU A 157 -5.31 -17.61 -1.20
N ALA A 158 -4.43 -16.69 -0.80
CA ALA A 158 -3.56 -16.82 0.37
C ALA A 158 -4.28 -16.62 1.72
N GLY A 159 -5.56 -16.20 1.68
CA GLY A 159 -6.34 -15.81 2.86
C GLY A 159 -6.39 -16.86 3.97
N PRO A 160 -6.69 -18.15 3.69
CA PRO A 160 -6.70 -19.21 4.69
C PRO A 160 -5.32 -19.40 5.36
N ALA A 161 -4.26 -19.60 4.56
CA ALA A 161 -2.92 -19.82 5.07
C ALA A 161 -2.40 -18.63 5.90
N SER A 162 -2.66 -17.40 5.46
CA SER A 162 -2.27 -16.20 6.21
C SER A 162 -2.97 -16.08 7.57
N ARG A 163 -4.23 -16.54 7.67
CA ARG A 163 -4.96 -16.58 8.95
C ARG A 163 -4.40 -17.64 9.89
N ASP A 164 -4.05 -18.82 9.37
CA ASP A 164 -3.44 -19.87 10.20
C ASP A 164 -2.06 -19.47 10.71
N ILE A 165 -1.25 -18.79 9.87
CA ILE A 165 0.03 -18.21 10.28
C ILE A 165 -0.18 -17.09 11.31
N ALA A 166 -1.18 -16.22 11.13
CA ALA A 166 -1.49 -15.17 12.11
C ALA A 166 -1.92 -15.77 13.46
N ARG A 167 -2.75 -16.83 13.44
CA ARG A 167 -3.12 -17.59 14.65
C ARG A 167 -1.89 -18.17 15.32
N TRP A 168 -1.05 -18.89 14.59
CA TRP A 168 0.19 -19.44 15.12
C TRP A 168 1.11 -18.36 15.71
N ALA A 169 1.25 -17.22 15.04
CA ALA A 169 2.06 -16.11 15.50
C ALA A 169 1.49 -15.50 16.79
N SER A 170 0.17 -15.35 16.90
CA SER A 170 -0.49 -14.91 18.12
C SER A 170 -0.28 -15.88 19.29
N TRP A 171 -0.27 -17.20 19.03
CA TRP A 171 0.04 -18.22 20.04
C TRP A 171 1.48 -18.13 20.55
N ARG A 172 2.39 -17.58 19.73
CA ARG A 172 3.79 -17.34 20.08
C ARG A 172 4.05 -15.93 20.59
N MET A 173 3.01 -15.14 20.84
CA MET A 173 3.12 -13.75 21.32
C MET A 173 3.99 -12.89 20.39
N LEU A 174 4.00 -13.20 19.09
CA LEU A 174 4.78 -12.44 18.12
C LEU A 174 4.06 -11.15 17.76
N THR A 175 4.79 -10.03 17.82
CA THR A 175 4.26 -8.72 17.45
C THR A 175 4.12 -8.58 15.93
N PRO A 176 3.27 -7.67 15.43
CA PRO A 176 3.20 -7.36 14.00
C PRO A 176 4.56 -6.95 13.41
N ALA A 177 5.34 -6.15 14.15
CA ALA A 177 6.69 -5.75 13.76
C ALA A 177 7.62 -6.96 13.59
N ALA A 178 7.54 -7.96 14.48
CA ALA A 178 8.31 -9.20 14.33
C ALA A 178 7.91 -9.98 13.08
N MET A 179 6.61 -10.06 12.77
CA MET A 179 6.14 -10.69 11.52
C MET A 179 6.65 -9.97 10.27
N TYR A 180 6.68 -8.64 10.27
CA TYR A 180 7.26 -7.86 9.18
C TYR A 180 8.77 -8.05 9.06
N GLY A 181 9.49 -8.17 10.19
CA GLY A 181 10.91 -8.52 10.20
C GLY A 181 11.20 -9.90 9.62
N ILE A 182 10.40 -10.92 10.00
CA ILE A 182 10.49 -12.28 9.43
C ILE A 182 10.19 -12.25 7.93
N SER A 183 9.15 -11.50 7.52
CA SER A 183 8.80 -11.31 6.12
C SER A 183 9.96 -10.70 5.33
N LEU A 184 10.59 -9.64 5.84
CA LEU A 184 11.75 -9.00 5.23
C LEU A 184 12.93 -9.98 5.15
N GLY A 185 13.22 -10.73 6.21
CA GLY A 185 14.29 -11.73 6.21
C GLY A 185 14.10 -12.81 5.14
N LEU A 186 12.88 -13.34 5.02
CA LEU A 186 12.52 -14.30 3.96
C LEU A 186 12.58 -13.67 2.57
N GLY A 187 12.20 -12.40 2.44
CA GLY A 187 12.27 -11.64 1.19
C GLY A 187 13.72 -11.42 0.72
N LEU A 188 14.62 -11.08 1.64
CA LEU A 188 16.05 -10.95 1.37
C LEU A 188 16.69 -12.31 1.02
N LEU A 189 16.27 -13.39 1.71
CA LEU A 189 16.71 -14.75 1.36
C LEU A 189 16.25 -15.14 -0.06
N ALA A 190 15.02 -14.80 -0.42
CA ALA A 190 14.52 -14.99 -1.78
C ALA A 190 15.35 -14.20 -2.80
N ALA A 191 15.69 -12.94 -2.50
CA ALA A 191 16.56 -12.13 -3.35
C ALA A 191 17.95 -12.77 -3.53
N VAL A 192 18.57 -13.28 -2.48
CA VAL A 192 19.85 -14.01 -2.59
C VAL A 192 19.73 -15.20 -3.53
N TRP A 193 18.68 -16.02 -3.41
CA TRP A 193 18.48 -17.15 -4.32
C TRP A 193 18.13 -16.74 -5.75
N PHE A 194 17.40 -15.63 -5.96
CA PHE A 194 17.14 -15.09 -7.31
C PHE A 194 18.40 -14.51 -7.99
N SER A 195 19.44 -14.17 -7.23
CA SER A 195 20.71 -13.74 -7.80
C SER A 195 21.44 -14.87 -8.54
N GLU A 196 21.09 -16.12 -8.24
CA GLU A 196 21.59 -17.31 -8.92
C GLU A 196 20.59 -17.78 -9.99
N SER A 197 21.05 -17.94 -11.23
CA SER A 197 20.20 -18.31 -12.37
C SER A 197 19.92 -19.82 -12.49
N ALA A 198 20.07 -20.58 -11.40
CA ALA A 198 19.81 -22.02 -11.40
C ALA A 198 18.33 -22.27 -11.13
N THR A 199 17.66 -23.13 -11.91
CA THR A 199 16.22 -23.40 -11.75
C THR A 199 15.83 -23.84 -10.34
N ARG A 200 16.70 -24.61 -9.66
CA ARG A 200 16.48 -25.01 -8.26
C ARG A 200 16.50 -23.81 -7.31
N ALA A 201 17.44 -22.89 -7.52
CA ALA A 201 17.54 -21.65 -6.75
C ALA A 201 16.33 -20.75 -7.02
N GLU A 202 15.90 -20.60 -8.27
CA GLU A 202 14.70 -19.83 -8.64
C GLU A 202 13.42 -20.39 -8.01
N LEU A 203 13.26 -21.72 -7.96
CA LEU A 203 12.13 -22.36 -7.28
C LEU A 203 12.17 -22.16 -5.76
N ALA A 204 13.35 -22.28 -5.15
CA ALA A 204 13.53 -21.98 -3.73
C ALA A 204 13.24 -20.50 -3.42
N ALA A 205 13.68 -19.60 -4.30
CA ALA A 205 13.42 -18.17 -4.22
C ALA A 205 11.92 -17.85 -4.33
N ALA A 206 11.21 -18.47 -5.26
CA ALA A 206 9.76 -18.33 -5.39
C ALA A 206 9.03 -18.80 -4.12
N ALA A 207 9.45 -19.93 -3.53
CA ALA A 207 8.89 -20.43 -2.28
C ALA A 207 9.16 -19.49 -1.09
N ALA A 208 10.39 -18.97 -0.96
CA ALA A 208 10.72 -17.98 0.07
C ALA A 208 9.97 -16.66 -0.11
N LEU A 209 9.77 -16.21 -1.35
CA LEU A 209 8.99 -15.01 -1.64
C LEU A 209 7.52 -15.19 -1.26
N LEU A 210 6.94 -16.38 -1.52
CA LEU A 210 5.59 -16.71 -1.06
C LEU A 210 5.50 -16.74 0.47
N ALA A 211 6.48 -17.34 1.14
CA ALA A 211 6.54 -17.35 2.61
C ALA A 211 6.68 -15.93 3.19
N SER A 212 7.50 -15.08 2.57
CA SER A 212 7.64 -13.66 2.90
C SER A 212 6.30 -12.93 2.77
N PHE A 213 5.56 -13.15 1.67
CA PHE A 213 4.24 -12.56 1.47
C PHE A 213 3.23 -13.02 2.53
N LEU A 214 3.19 -14.31 2.83
CA LEU A 214 2.30 -14.87 3.85
C LEU A 214 2.61 -14.32 5.25
N ALA A 215 3.88 -14.17 5.61
CA ALA A 215 4.31 -13.56 6.87
C ALA A 215 3.91 -12.08 6.95
N SER A 216 4.09 -11.31 5.87
CA SER A 216 3.65 -9.91 5.81
C SER A 216 2.13 -9.79 6.00
N ARG A 217 1.37 -10.70 5.37
CA ARG A 217 -0.09 -10.76 5.51
C ARG A 217 -0.50 -11.10 6.93
N ALA A 218 0.13 -12.11 7.53
CA ALA A 218 -0.10 -12.45 8.94
C ALA A 218 0.18 -11.25 9.86
N GLY A 219 1.29 -10.53 9.64
CA GLY A 219 1.61 -9.29 10.36
C GLY A 219 0.53 -8.22 10.21
N SER A 220 -0.02 -8.03 9.01
CA SER A 220 -1.12 -7.08 8.78
C SER A 220 -2.42 -7.47 9.47
N LEU A 221 -2.72 -8.76 9.56
CA LEU A 221 -3.89 -9.26 10.30
C LEU A 221 -3.73 -9.05 11.80
N LEU A 222 -2.53 -9.26 12.34
CA LEU A 222 -2.21 -8.99 13.75
C LEU A 222 -2.27 -7.49 14.05
N ALA A 223 -1.70 -6.64 13.20
CA ALA A 223 -1.69 -5.19 13.37
C ALA A 223 -3.11 -4.62 13.44
N ALA A 224 -4.00 -5.16 12.60
CA ALA A 224 -5.39 -4.73 12.54
C ALA A 224 -6.27 -5.30 13.66
N SER A 225 -5.80 -6.28 14.44
CA SER A 225 -6.49 -6.71 15.66
C SER A 225 -6.12 -5.88 16.89
N GLY A 226 -5.14 -4.96 16.78
CA GLY A 226 -4.73 -4.05 17.86
C GLY A 226 -5.50 -2.72 17.86
N ARG A 227 -5.50 -2.01 19.00
CA ARG A 227 -6.08 -0.65 19.12
C ARG A 227 -5.35 0.38 18.25
N GLU A 228 -6.10 1.32 17.69
CA GLU A 228 -5.59 2.41 16.85
C GLU A 228 -4.83 3.45 17.68
N ASP A 229 -3.54 3.21 17.90
CA ASP A 229 -2.63 4.15 18.58
C ASP A 229 -1.37 4.42 17.73
N SER A 230 -0.45 5.27 18.21
CA SER A 230 0.86 5.54 17.57
C SER A 230 1.63 4.27 17.16
N ALA A 231 1.46 3.16 17.90
CA ALA A 231 2.05 1.86 17.58
C ALA A 231 1.46 1.23 16.30
N GLY A 232 0.19 1.49 15.98
CA GLY A 232 -0.45 1.02 14.75
C GLY A 232 0.04 1.76 13.50
N ALA A 233 0.32 3.06 13.62
CA ALA A 233 0.96 3.84 12.55
C ALA A 233 2.37 3.32 12.23
N LEU A 234 3.16 3.04 13.28
CA LEU A 234 4.48 2.41 13.13
C LEU A 234 4.36 1.04 12.45
N ALA A 235 3.46 0.17 12.93
CA ALA A 235 3.26 -1.15 12.35
C ALA A 235 2.87 -1.07 10.86
N ALA A 236 2.00 -0.14 10.48
CA ALA A 236 1.61 0.09 9.09
C ALA A 236 2.79 0.50 8.21
N TRP A 237 3.61 1.47 8.67
CA TRP A 237 4.81 1.88 7.94
C TRP A 237 5.85 0.75 7.86
N VAL A 238 6.15 0.08 8.97
CA VAL A 238 7.12 -1.02 9.01
C VAL A 238 6.72 -2.15 8.05
N GLY A 239 5.43 -2.49 8.00
CA GLY A 239 4.93 -3.47 7.02
C GLY A 239 5.09 -3.01 5.58
N ALA A 240 4.78 -1.75 5.28
CA ALA A 240 4.94 -1.19 3.95
C ALA A 240 6.43 -1.11 3.52
N ALA A 241 7.30 -0.65 4.42
CA ALA A 241 8.73 -0.57 4.21
C ALA A 241 9.34 -1.96 4.00
N ALA A 242 8.97 -2.96 4.80
CA ALA A 242 9.42 -4.34 4.63
C ALA A 242 9.02 -4.91 3.25
N GLY A 243 7.79 -4.65 2.81
CA GLY A 243 7.31 -5.05 1.49
C GLY A 243 8.06 -4.37 0.34
N LEU A 244 8.24 -3.05 0.41
CA LEU A 244 9.00 -2.27 -0.58
C LEU A 244 10.46 -2.70 -0.65
N LEU A 245 11.13 -2.86 0.49
CA LEU A 245 12.51 -3.33 0.57
C LEU A 245 12.68 -4.72 -0.03
N THR A 246 11.74 -5.64 0.25
CA THR A 246 11.73 -6.98 -0.35
C THR A 246 11.64 -6.90 -1.87
N GLU A 247 10.73 -6.09 -2.41
CA GLU A 247 10.54 -5.97 -3.85
C GLU A 247 11.76 -5.31 -4.54
N ILE A 248 12.32 -4.26 -3.94
CA ILE A 248 13.56 -3.60 -4.40
C ILE A 248 14.73 -4.59 -4.40
N ALA A 249 14.88 -5.39 -3.33
CA ALA A 249 15.94 -6.39 -3.23
C ALA A 249 15.80 -7.48 -4.29
N VAL A 250 14.57 -7.96 -4.55
CA VAL A 250 14.30 -8.93 -5.62
C VAL A 250 14.62 -8.32 -6.99
N TYR A 251 14.25 -7.06 -7.26
CA TYR A 251 14.60 -6.40 -8.52
C TYR A 251 16.11 -6.27 -8.70
N ALA A 252 16.84 -5.88 -7.64
CA ALA A 252 18.30 -5.83 -7.68
C ALA A 252 18.90 -7.22 -7.97
N ALA A 253 18.42 -8.25 -7.28
CA ALA A 253 18.89 -9.64 -7.47
C ALA A 253 18.67 -10.15 -8.90
N LEU A 254 17.51 -9.88 -9.49
CA LEU A 254 17.19 -10.26 -10.87
C LEU A 254 18.07 -9.51 -11.88
N ALA A 255 18.40 -8.24 -11.62
CA ALA A 255 19.33 -7.49 -12.46
C ALA A 255 20.77 -8.04 -12.34
N VAL A 256 21.20 -8.38 -11.12
CA VAL A 256 22.49 -9.01 -10.84
C VAL A 256 22.61 -10.37 -11.53
N SER A 257 21.57 -11.22 -11.44
CA SER A 257 21.60 -12.56 -12.04
C SER A 257 21.75 -12.51 -13.57
N ALA A 258 21.16 -11.51 -14.22
CA ALA A 258 21.35 -11.28 -15.66
C ALA A 258 22.80 -10.89 -16.02
N GLY A 259 23.49 -10.16 -15.14
CA GLY A 259 24.91 -9.82 -15.30
C GLY A 259 25.83 -11.02 -15.12
N LEU A 260 25.57 -11.83 -14.08
CA LEU A 260 26.34 -13.06 -13.83
C LEU A 260 26.13 -14.10 -14.94
N GLY A 261 24.90 -14.24 -15.46
CA GLY A 261 24.60 -15.16 -16.56
C GLY A 261 25.22 -14.76 -17.91
N ALA A 262 25.40 -13.46 -18.17
CA ALA A 262 26.00 -12.96 -19.41
C ALA A 262 27.49 -13.29 -19.56
N SER A 263 28.19 -13.61 -18.47
CA SER A 263 29.57 -14.12 -18.54
C SER A 263 29.66 -15.55 -19.09
N ARG A 264 28.53 -16.28 -19.21
CA ARG A 264 28.45 -17.66 -19.72
C ARG A 264 27.68 -17.83 -21.04
N ALA A 265 26.90 -16.84 -21.48
CA ALA A 265 26.07 -16.90 -22.69
C ALA A 265 26.24 -15.62 -23.54
N ALA A 266 25.95 -15.71 -24.85
CA ALA A 266 26.04 -14.59 -25.80
C ALA A 266 25.47 -13.29 -25.22
N THR A 267 26.31 -12.25 -25.16
CA THR A 267 26.05 -10.96 -24.49
C THR A 267 24.79 -10.24 -24.97
N ALA A 268 24.22 -10.59 -26.12
CA ALA A 268 23.00 -9.97 -26.64
C ALA A 268 21.71 -10.36 -25.88
N SER A 269 21.60 -11.61 -25.40
CA SER A 269 20.36 -12.16 -24.81
C SER A 269 20.34 -12.18 -23.27
N ALA A 270 21.17 -11.35 -22.63
CA ALA A 270 21.26 -11.28 -21.17
C ALA A 270 19.88 -11.11 -20.52
N GLY A 271 19.62 -11.92 -19.48
CA GLY A 271 18.35 -11.93 -18.75
C GLY A 271 17.22 -12.73 -19.40
N LEU A 272 17.44 -13.43 -20.53
CA LEU A 272 16.50 -14.39 -21.13
C LEU A 272 16.89 -15.85 -20.81
N THR A 273 17.12 -16.13 -19.52
CA THR A 273 17.69 -17.40 -19.04
C THR A 273 16.66 -18.49 -18.73
N GLY A 274 15.37 -18.15 -18.71
CA GLY A 274 14.31 -19.09 -18.35
C GLY A 274 14.11 -20.20 -19.40
N ILE A 275 13.27 -21.18 -19.05
CA ILE A 275 12.96 -22.39 -19.85
C ILE A 275 12.67 -22.05 -21.33
N PHE A 276 11.87 -21.00 -21.57
CA PHE A 276 11.46 -20.52 -22.88
C PHE A 276 12.21 -19.25 -23.34
N GLY A 277 13.18 -18.76 -22.56
CA GLY A 277 13.91 -17.52 -22.85
C GLY A 277 14.63 -17.55 -24.21
N ARG A 278 15.09 -18.73 -24.65
CA ARG A 278 15.71 -18.94 -25.97
C ARG A 278 14.81 -18.56 -27.15
N VAL A 279 13.51 -18.78 -27.05
CA VAL A 279 12.56 -18.46 -28.12
C VAL A 279 12.47 -16.95 -28.37
N LEU A 280 12.71 -16.15 -27.33
CA LEU A 280 12.55 -14.69 -27.37
C LEU A 280 13.84 -13.95 -27.75
N GLN A 281 14.97 -14.65 -27.91
CA GLN A 281 16.27 -14.03 -28.16
C GLN A 281 16.36 -13.27 -29.49
N HIS A 282 15.52 -13.63 -30.46
CA HIS A 282 15.45 -12.99 -31.78
C HIS A 282 14.32 -11.97 -31.91
N THR A 283 13.66 -11.62 -30.79
CA THR A 283 12.55 -10.66 -30.76
C THR A 283 13.01 -9.30 -30.23
N ALA A 284 12.19 -8.27 -30.44
CA ALA A 284 12.44 -6.94 -29.88
C ALA A 284 12.59 -6.95 -28.35
N ALA A 285 12.01 -7.93 -27.64
CA ALA A 285 12.16 -8.08 -26.20
C ALA A 285 13.63 -8.25 -25.77
N ALA A 286 14.47 -8.87 -26.61
CA ALA A 286 15.90 -9.10 -26.35
C ALA A 286 16.77 -7.85 -26.52
N THR A 287 16.27 -6.79 -27.14
CA THR A 287 17.00 -5.53 -27.35
C THR A 287 16.30 -4.33 -26.71
N TRP A 288 15.08 -4.48 -26.22
CA TRP A 288 14.33 -3.41 -25.56
C TRP A 288 15.08 -2.87 -24.34
N ALA A 289 15.19 -1.54 -24.23
CA ALA A 289 16.05 -0.81 -23.28
C ALA A 289 17.57 -1.01 -23.44
N GLY A 290 18.03 -1.68 -24.51
CA GLY A 290 19.44 -1.92 -24.83
C GLY A 290 19.82 -3.39 -24.72
N ALA A 291 20.83 -3.83 -25.48
CA ALA A 291 21.33 -5.20 -25.41
C ALA A 291 22.18 -5.44 -24.15
N GLY A 292 22.29 -6.71 -23.74
CA GLY A 292 23.15 -7.14 -22.65
C GLY A 292 22.71 -6.74 -21.23
N PRO A 293 23.58 -7.00 -20.24
CA PRO A 293 23.27 -6.75 -18.82
C PRO A 293 22.85 -5.31 -18.56
N GLY A 294 23.39 -4.38 -19.37
CA GLY A 294 23.07 -2.97 -19.24
C GLY A 294 21.63 -2.62 -19.58
N GLY A 295 21.00 -3.35 -20.50
CA GLY A 295 19.58 -3.22 -20.77
C GLY A 295 18.72 -3.70 -19.60
N VAL A 296 19.13 -4.80 -18.95
CA VAL A 296 18.37 -5.36 -17.82
C VAL A 296 18.37 -4.41 -16.63
N TRP A 297 19.51 -3.79 -16.31
CA TRP A 297 19.56 -2.76 -15.26
C TRP A 297 18.69 -1.54 -15.57
N ARG A 298 18.62 -1.10 -16.83
CA ARG A 298 17.71 -0.01 -17.22
C ARG A 298 16.24 -0.38 -17.00
N LEU A 299 15.88 -1.64 -17.27
CA LEU A 299 14.54 -2.16 -16.98
C LEU A 299 14.28 -2.25 -15.47
N ALA A 300 15.27 -2.67 -14.68
CA ALA A 300 15.16 -2.70 -13.23
C ALA A 300 14.95 -1.30 -12.63
N VAL A 301 15.69 -0.29 -13.14
CA VAL A 301 15.54 1.13 -12.77
C VAL A 301 14.13 1.64 -13.10
N ALA A 302 13.64 1.34 -14.32
CA ALA A 302 12.28 1.71 -14.70
C ALA A 302 11.22 1.01 -13.83
N ALA A 303 11.44 -0.28 -13.49
CA ALA A 303 10.53 -1.07 -12.69
C ALA A 303 10.43 -0.54 -11.25
N VAL A 304 11.54 -0.16 -10.62
CA VAL A 304 11.53 0.43 -9.27
C VAL A 304 10.92 1.82 -9.25
N ALA A 305 11.14 2.64 -10.29
CA ALA A 305 10.45 3.92 -10.44
C ALA A 305 8.93 3.72 -10.56
N MET A 306 8.48 2.80 -11.43
CA MET A 306 7.07 2.45 -11.60
C MET A 306 6.44 1.91 -10.31
N LEU A 307 7.19 1.11 -9.54
CA LEU A 307 6.77 0.63 -8.22
C LEU A 307 6.46 1.79 -7.28
N GLY A 308 7.37 2.76 -7.17
CA GLY A 308 7.20 3.94 -6.34
C GLY A 308 6.04 4.84 -6.78
N ILE A 309 5.94 5.12 -8.09
CA ILE A 309 4.85 5.91 -8.68
C ILE A 309 3.49 5.28 -8.34
N ARG A 310 3.35 3.96 -8.51
CA ARG A 310 2.11 3.23 -8.18
C ARG A 310 1.82 3.28 -6.69
N HIS A 311 2.84 3.07 -5.86
CA HIS A 311 2.69 3.09 -4.41
C HIS A 311 2.20 4.46 -3.93
N LEU A 312 2.83 5.54 -4.42
CA LEU A 312 2.46 6.90 -4.10
C LEU A 312 1.05 7.24 -4.63
N ALA A 313 0.71 6.82 -5.85
CA ALA A 313 -0.63 6.98 -6.43
C ALA A 313 -1.72 6.19 -5.68
N GLY A 314 -1.35 5.13 -4.95
CA GLY A 314 -2.24 4.41 -4.04
C GLY A 314 -2.49 5.21 -2.76
N LEU A 315 -1.40 5.67 -2.12
CA LEU A 315 -1.46 6.48 -0.90
C LEU A 315 -2.24 7.78 -1.10
N THR A 316 -1.98 8.53 -2.18
CA THR A 316 -2.69 9.80 -2.43
C THR A 316 -4.16 9.59 -2.77
N ARG A 317 -4.54 8.42 -3.31
CA ARG A 317 -5.95 8.07 -3.56
C ARG A 317 -6.71 7.62 -2.33
N GLU A 318 -6.10 6.82 -1.46
CA GLU A 318 -6.72 6.28 -0.23
C GLU A 318 -7.32 7.37 0.63
N CYS A 319 -6.78 8.57 0.51
CA CYS A 319 -7.14 9.66 1.38
C CYS A 319 -8.23 10.57 0.82
N ARG A 320 -8.84 10.16 -0.30
CA ARG A 320 -10.07 10.73 -0.82
C ARG A 320 -11.27 9.98 -0.26
N PRO A 321 -12.38 10.65 0.07
CA PRO A 321 -13.63 9.96 0.38
C PRO A 321 -14.05 9.07 -0.79
N ARG A 322 -14.26 7.78 -0.52
CA ARG A 322 -14.74 6.79 -1.49
C ARG A 322 -16.14 7.21 -1.98
N ARG A 323 -16.23 7.68 -3.23
CA ARG A 323 -17.51 7.97 -3.88
C ARG A 323 -18.26 6.67 -4.23
N PRO A 324 -19.60 6.63 -4.14
CA PRO A 324 -20.38 5.53 -4.69
C PRO A 324 -20.12 5.38 -6.20
N GLY A 325 -19.86 4.16 -6.67
CA GLY A 325 -19.36 3.90 -8.02
C GLY A 325 -19.89 2.60 -8.61
N SER A 326 -20.02 2.57 -9.94
CA SER A 326 -20.48 1.41 -10.70
C SER A 326 -19.51 0.23 -10.60
N ARG A 327 -19.99 -1.01 -10.85
CA ARG A 327 -19.19 -2.25 -10.83
C ARG A 327 -17.93 -2.18 -11.70
N ALA A 328 -17.95 -1.44 -12.81
CA ALA A 328 -16.80 -1.23 -13.69
C ALA A 328 -15.69 -0.40 -13.03
N ARG A 329 -16.05 0.57 -12.19
CA ARG A 329 -15.11 1.34 -11.39
C ARG A 329 -14.48 0.50 -10.28
N LEU A 330 -15.22 -0.45 -9.70
CA LEU A 330 -14.71 -1.43 -8.73
C LEU A 330 -13.70 -2.40 -9.36
N VAL A 331 -13.94 -2.83 -10.61
CA VAL A 331 -12.98 -3.64 -11.37
C VAL A 331 -11.74 -2.81 -11.75
N ALA A 332 -11.91 -1.54 -12.15
CA ALA A 332 -10.80 -0.63 -12.36
C ALA A 332 -10.01 -0.36 -11.05
N GLU A 333 -10.69 -0.15 -9.91
CA GLU A 333 -10.09 0.03 -8.59
C GLU A 333 -9.28 -1.21 -8.14
N ARG A 334 -9.70 -2.42 -8.55
CA ARG A 334 -8.96 -3.67 -8.30
C ARG A 334 -7.81 -3.90 -9.29
N ALA A 335 -8.00 -3.57 -10.57
CA ALA A 335 -6.98 -3.71 -11.62
C ALA A 335 -5.86 -2.66 -11.51
N VAL A 336 -6.16 -1.47 -10.98
CA VAL A 336 -5.24 -0.33 -10.87
C VAL A 336 -4.12 -0.55 -9.86
N VAL A 337 -4.28 -1.46 -8.89
CA VAL A 337 -3.30 -1.55 -7.79
C VAL A 337 -2.20 -2.56 -8.04
N PHE A 338 -2.29 -3.40 -9.09
CA PHE A 338 -1.32 -4.47 -9.44
C PHE A 338 -0.49 -4.90 -8.23
N GLN A 339 -1.18 -5.56 -7.28
CA GLN A 339 -0.80 -5.55 -5.87
C GLN A 339 0.49 -6.32 -5.60
N ALA A 340 1.09 -6.13 -4.41
CA ALA A 340 2.34 -6.83 -4.04
C ALA A 340 2.26 -8.35 -4.25
N GLY A 341 1.14 -8.99 -3.90
CA GLY A 341 0.94 -10.42 -4.13
C GLY A 341 0.89 -10.82 -5.61
N GLU A 342 0.22 -10.02 -6.45
CA GLU A 342 0.18 -10.25 -7.90
C GLU A 342 1.56 -10.06 -8.53
N ARG A 343 2.31 -9.06 -8.08
CA ARG A 343 3.69 -8.80 -8.53
C ARG A 343 4.60 -9.95 -8.19
N PHE A 344 4.55 -10.45 -6.95
CA PHE A 344 5.33 -11.61 -6.53
C PHE A 344 4.97 -12.88 -7.31
N ALA A 345 3.68 -13.08 -7.61
CA ALA A 345 3.25 -14.19 -8.47
C ALA A 345 3.80 -14.03 -9.91
N VAL A 346 3.70 -12.83 -10.49
CA VAL A 346 4.26 -12.54 -11.82
C VAL A 346 5.77 -12.76 -11.83
N ILE A 347 6.50 -12.30 -10.81
CA ILE A 347 7.95 -12.51 -10.69
C ILE A 347 8.27 -14.01 -10.63
N ALA A 348 7.65 -14.73 -9.70
CA ALA A 348 7.89 -16.15 -9.48
C ALA A 348 7.65 -16.99 -10.75
N VAL A 349 6.61 -16.66 -11.52
CA VAL A 349 6.30 -17.36 -12.79
C VAL A 349 7.25 -16.91 -13.89
N THR A 350 7.32 -15.61 -14.17
CA THR A 350 8.02 -15.10 -15.36
C THR A 350 9.52 -15.33 -15.31
N VAL A 351 10.14 -15.29 -14.13
CA VAL A 351 11.59 -15.49 -14.03
C VAL A 351 11.98 -16.93 -14.38
N VAL A 352 11.25 -17.93 -13.87
CA VAL A 352 11.51 -19.35 -14.14
C VAL A 352 11.30 -19.67 -15.62
N PHE A 353 10.24 -19.14 -16.22
CA PHE A 353 9.90 -19.45 -17.60
C PHE A 353 10.67 -18.63 -18.63
N PHE A 354 10.96 -17.36 -18.37
CA PHE A 354 11.48 -16.45 -19.39
C PHE A 354 12.77 -15.73 -18.97
N GLY A 355 13.02 -15.58 -17.66
CA GLY A 355 14.18 -14.90 -17.10
C GLY A 355 13.93 -13.44 -16.70
N PRO A 356 14.91 -12.82 -16.01
CA PRO A 356 14.80 -11.46 -15.44
C PRO A 356 14.30 -10.37 -16.39
N ARG A 357 14.74 -10.41 -17.65
CA ARG A 357 14.43 -9.37 -18.64
C ARG A 357 12.93 -9.32 -18.94
N LEU A 358 12.33 -10.48 -19.15
CA LEU A 358 10.90 -10.61 -19.42
C LEU A 358 10.07 -10.35 -18.17
N THR A 359 10.59 -10.69 -16.99
CA THR A 359 9.99 -10.30 -15.71
C THR A 359 9.84 -8.79 -15.61
N PHE A 360 10.90 -8.00 -15.86
CA PHE A 360 10.78 -6.55 -15.81
C PHE A 360 9.86 -5.97 -16.88
N LEU A 361 9.93 -6.50 -18.11
CA LEU A 361 9.02 -6.12 -19.19
C LEU A 361 7.54 -6.36 -18.82
N ALA A 362 7.24 -7.52 -18.22
CA ALA A 362 5.91 -7.86 -17.77
C ALA A 362 5.45 -6.91 -16.64
N LEU A 363 6.31 -6.65 -15.66
CA LEU A 363 6.01 -5.72 -14.55
C LEU A 363 5.77 -4.28 -15.05
N LEU A 364 6.57 -3.82 -16.00
CA LEU A 364 6.43 -2.50 -16.61
C LEU A 364 5.16 -2.40 -17.46
N GLY A 365 4.89 -3.41 -18.30
CA GLY A 365 3.69 -3.46 -19.13
C GLY A 365 2.41 -3.48 -18.29
N LEU A 366 2.33 -4.38 -17.30
CA LEU A 366 1.20 -4.44 -16.37
C LEU A 366 1.07 -3.16 -15.54
N GLY A 367 2.20 -2.58 -15.10
CA GLY A 367 2.22 -1.30 -14.40
C GLY A 367 1.70 -0.13 -15.25
N ALA A 368 2.09 -0.06 -16.52
CA ALA A 368 1.63 0.98 -17.45
C ALA A 368 0.14 0.84 -17.77
N VAL A 369 -0.34 -0.39 -17.98
CA VAL A 369 -1.77 -0.68 -18.17
C VAL A 369 -2.56 -0.27 -16.92
N ALA A 370 -2.10 -0.63 -15.73
CA ALA A 370 -2.73 -0.24 -14.48
C ALA A 370 -2.78 1.29 -14.33
N ALA A 371 -1.69 2.01 -14.63
CA ALA A 371 -1.64 3.46 -14.63
C ALA A 371 -2.63 4.10 -15.63
N ALA A 372 -2.72 3.54 -16.85
CA ALA A 372 -3.64 4.02 -17.88
C ALA A 372 -5.11 3.86 -17.45
N PHE A 373 -5.49 2.69 -16.90
CA PHE A 373 -6.82 2.48 -16.33
C PHE A 373 -7.11 3.43 -15.16
N ALA A 374 -6.09 3.74 -14.37
CA ALA A 374 -6.15 4.66 -13.25
C ALA A 374 -6.53 6.08 -13.67
N VAL A 375 -6.01 6.54 -14.81
CA VAL A 375 -6.27 7.84 -15.41
C VAL A 375 -7.60 7.82 -16.18
N ALA A 376 -7.87 6.78 -16.97
CA ALA A 376 -9.09 6.65 -17.78
C ALA A 376 -10.35 6.50 -16.91
N GLY A 377 -10.30 5.69 -15.84
CA GLY A 377 -11.40 5.54 -14.89
C GLY A 377 -11.73 6.83 -14.14
N TYR A 378 -10.78 7.78 -14.11
CA TYR A 378 -10.98 9.10 -13.53
C TYR A 378 -11.60 10.10 -14.53
N ALA A 379 -11.13 10.11 -15.79
CA ALA A 379 -11.70 10.97 -16.84
C ALA A 379 -13.20 10.69 -17.11
N ALA A 380 -13.65 9.46 -16.84
CA ALA A 380 -15.05 9.06 -16.94
C ALA A 380 -15.91 9.39 -15.70
N ALA A 381 -15.33 9.94 -14.63
CA ALA A 381 -16.05 10.26 -13.40
C ALA A 381 -16.67 11.67 -13.48
N PRO A 382 -17.98 11.85 -13.20
CA PRO A 382 -18.61 13.17 -13.24
C PRO A 382 -18.01 14.15 -12.23
N ALA A 383 -17.99 15.43 -12.59
CA ALA A 383 -17.55 16.54 -11.73
C ALA A 383 -18.43 16.61 -10.47
N ALA A 384 -17.81 16.86 -9.32
CA ALA A 384 -18.50 16.86 -8.02
C ALA A 384 -18.70 18.29 -7.46
N PRO A 385 -19.71 18.50 -6.61
CA PRO A 385 -19.85 19.72 -5.81
C PRO A 385 -18.76 19.83 -4.75
N GLU A 386 -18.32 21.06 -4.44
CA GLU A 386 -17.41 21.40 -3.34
C GLU A 386 -17.99 20.97 -1.98
N GLN A 387 -17.18 20.31 -1.15
CA GLN A 387 -17.46 20.09 0.27
C GLN A 387 -16.25 20.52 1.11
N PRO A 388 -16.45 21.21 2.26
CA PRO A 388 -15.35 21.78 3.03
C PRO A 388 -14.58 20.73 3.85
N ALA A 389 -13.35 21.13 4.16
CA ALA A 389 -12.22 20.37 4.70
C ALA A 389 -12.46 19.54 5.96
N GLY A 390 -11.93 18.32 5.93
CA GLY A 390 -11.50 17.55 7.09
C GLY A 390 -10.16 16.91 6.78
N GLY A 391 -9.06 17.65 7.02
CA GLY A 391 -7.66 17.19 7.07
C GLY A 391 -7.29 15.97 6.22
N GLY A 392 -7.51 16.02 4.91
CA GLY A 392 -6.97 15.02 4.00
C GLY A 392 -5.45 15.27 3.79
N PRO A 393 -4.65 14.25 3.46
CA PRO A 393 -3.23 14.36 3.13
C PRO A 393 -3.01 14.94 1.73
N ALA A 394 -3.63 16.09 1.50
CA ALA A 394 -3.16 17.14 0.62
C ALA A 394 -1.69 17.54 0.92
N GLY A 395 -1.14 17.18 2.07
CA GLY A 395 0.18 17.64 2.53
C GLY A 395 1.42 16.84 2.11
N TYR A 396 1.38 15.98 1.07
CA TYR A 396 2.61 15.30 0.63
C TYR A 396 2.92 15.44 -0.86
N ARG A 397 3.90 16.30 -1.15
CA ARG A 397 4.44 16.54 -2.50
C ARG A 397 5.92 16.22 -2.65
N GLY A 398 6.61 15.97 -1.53
CA GLY A 398 8.06 15.77 -1.49
C GLY A 398 8.86 17.05 -1.71
N ASP A 399 8.25 18.22 -1.50
CA ASP A 399 8.87 19.53 -1.73
C ASP A 399 10.07 19.76 -0.80
N GLY A 400 11.17 20.26 -1.35
CA GLY A 400 12.31 20.78 -0.59
C GLY A 400 12.17 22.26 -0.27
N ASP A 401 13.25 22.86 0.22
CA ASP A 401 13.24 24.24 0.69
C ASP A 401 12.94 25.26 -0.42
N LEU A 402 13.47 25.04 -1.63
CA LEU A 402 13.25 25.95 -2.75
C LEU A 402 11.81 25.84 -3.24
N ALA A 403 11.27 24.62 -3.30
CA ALA A 403 9.89 24.41 -3.67
C ALA A 403 8.91 25.02 -2.64
N HIS A 404 9.19 24.86 -1.36
CA HIS A 404 8.42 25.47 -0.27
C HIS A 404 8.47 27.01 -0.32
N TRP A 405 9.65 27.58 -0.57
CA TRP A 405 9.84 29.02 -0.70
C TRP A 405 9.07 29.60 -1.90
N LEU A 406 9.14 28.94 -3.06
CA LEU A 406 8.39 29.32 -4.27
C LEU A 406 6.87 29.23 -4.07
N GLY A 407 6.38 28.19 -3.39
CA GLY A 407 4.97 28.06 -3.05
C GLY A 407 4.48 29.18 -2.13
N GLY A 408 5.29 29.57 -1.14
CA GLY A 408 5.02 30.70 -0.26
C GLY A 408 4.92 32.03 -1.02
N PHE A 409 5.78 32.23 -2.03
CA PHE A 409 5.73 33.40 -2.90
C PHE A 409 4.44 33.47 -3.73
N ALA A 410 4.01 32.35 -4.31
CA ALA A 410 2.80 32.27 -5.12
C ALA A 410 1.49 32.23 -4.31
N ARG A 411 1.57 32.12 -2.98
CA ARG A 411 0.43 32.05 -2.04
C ARG A 411 -0.64 31.03 -2.43
N GLY A 412 -0.25 29.95 -3.12
CA GLY A 412 -1.16 28.88 -3.54
C GLY A 412 -2.17 29.26 -4.62
N MET A 413 -1.98 30.38 -5.34
CA MET A 413 -2.93 30.83 -6.37
C MET A 413 -2.87 30.07 -7.69
N LEU A 414 -1.89 29.18 -7.87
CA LEU A 414 -1.66 28.46 -9.13
C LEU A 414 -1.94 26.97 -8.96
N PRO A 415 -2.82 26.38 -9.80
CA PRO A 415 -3.05 24.95 -9.77
C PRO A 415 -1.76 24.22 -10.18
N PRO A 416 -1.31 23.22 -9.40
CA PRO A 416 -0.01 22.57 -9.57
C PRO A 416 0.10 21.69 -10.83
N LEU A 417 -1.03 21.22 -11.36
CA LEU A 417 -1.04 20.11 -12.31
C LEU A 417 -0.53 20.47 -13.71
N LEU A 418 -0.99 21.59 -14.28
CA LEU A 418 -0.56 22.01 -15.61
C LEU A 418 0.96 22.25 -15.68
N PRO A 419 1.59 22.96 -14.73
CA PRO A 419 3.04 23.06 -14.66
C PRO A 419 3.77 21.71 -14.58
N VAL A 420 3.24 20.75 -13.82
CA VAL A 420 3.81 19.38 -13.74
C VAL A 420 3.75 18.69 -15.10
N LEU A 421 2.62 18.77 -15.81
CA LEU A 421 2.48 18.15 -17.13
C LEU A 421 3.43 18.79 -18.15
N VAL A 422 3.59 20.12 -18.12
CA VAL A 422 4.54 20.83 -18.98
C VAL A 422 5.98 20.43 -18.68
N GLY A 423 6.39 20.41 -17.41
CA GLY A 423 7.74 19.98 -17.06
C GLY A 423 8.00 18.51 -17.43
N LEU A 424 6.99 17.63 -17.28
CA LEU A 424 7.12 16.22 -17.64
C LEU A 424 7.25 16.06 -19.16
N PHE A 425 6.52 16.85 -19.94
CA PHE A 425 6.67 16.93 -21.39
C PHE A 425 8.10 17.36 -21.78
N VAL A 426 8.63 18.42 -21.16
CA VAL A 426 10.01 18.88 -21.39
C VAL A 426 11.04 17.81 -21.04
N ILE A 427 10.91 17.17 -19.87
CA ILE A 427 11.77 16.04 -19.46
C ILE A 427 11.71 14.92 -20.49
N GLY A 428 10.50 14.55 -20.94
CA GLY A 428 10.28 13.48 -21.91
C GLY A 428 10.94 13.78 -23.25
N VAL A 429 10.75 15.00 -23.79
CA VAL A 429 11.36 15.44 -25.05
C VAL A 429 12.88 15.45 -24.96
N LEU A 430 13.45 16.02 -23.88
CA LEU A 430 14.92 16.07 -23.71
C LEU A 430 15.53 14.68 -23.50
N THR A 431 14.81 13.79 -22.83
CA THR A 431 15.23 12.39 -22.68
C THR A 431 15.21 11.66 -24.02
N ALA A 432 14.17 11.87 -24.84
CA ALA A 432 14.02 11.25 -26.16
C ALA A 432 15.05 11.76 -27.18
N LEU A 433 15.39 13.06 -27.12
CA LEU A 433 16.42 13.68 -27.97
C LEU A 433 17.85 13.33 -27.53
N GLY A 434 18.01 12.70 -26.36
CA GLY A 434 19.28 12.25 -25.83
C GLY A 434 20.02 13.33 -25.07
N LEU A 435 19.87 13.32 -23.73
CA LEU A 435 20.60 14.18 -22.78
C LEU A 435 22.13 14.14 -22.97
N GLN A 436 22.67 13.05 -23.52
CA GLN A 436 24.10 12.85 -23.81
C GLN A 436 24.72 13.88 -24.77
N ASN A 437 23.92 14.54 -25.61
CA ASN A 437 24.42 15.52 -26.59
C ASN A 437 24.28 16.98 -26.12
N LEU A 438 23.76 17.19 -24.92
CA LEU A 438 23.49 18.53 -24.41
C LEU A 438 24.75 19.12 -23.73
N PRO A 439 25.10 20.40 -23.97
CA PRO A 439 26.03 21.14 -23.14
C PRO A 439 25.68 21.01 -21.66
N GLY A 440 26.69 20.96 -20.77
CA GLY A 440 26.48 20.71 -19.33
C GLY A 440 25.46 21.65 -18.66
N VAL A 441 25.31 22.89 -19.14
CA VAL A 441 24.28 23.84 -18.65
C VAL A 441 22.85 23.37 -18.99
N LEU A 442 22.65 22.76 -20.16
CA LEU A 442 21.34 22.25 -20.57
C LEU A 442 20.90 21.01 -19.79
N ALA A 443 21.80 20.36 -19.03
CA ALA A 443 21.44 19.31 -18.09
C ALA A 443 20.57 19.81 -16.92
N LEU A 444 20.57 21.13 -16.63
CA LEU A 444 19.69 21.75 -15.65
C LEU A 444 18.28 22.05 -16.19
N THR A 445 18.09 22.04 -17.52
CA THR A 445 16.81 22.38 -18.16
C THR A 445 15.64 21.58 -17.64
N PRO A 446 15.72 20.25 -17.47
CA PRO A 446 14.57 19.48 -16.98
C PRO A 446 14.25 19.78 -15.50
N ALA A 447 15.26 20.07 -14.67
CA ALA A 447 15.05 20.54 -13.30
C ALA A 447 14.36 21.91 -13.30
N ALA A 448 14.87 22.86 -14.09
CA ALA A 448 14.28 24.18 -14.25
C ALA A 448 12.84 24.14 -14.81
N ALA A 449 12.53 23.21 -15.71
CA ALA A 449 11.20 23.02 -16.27
C ALA A 449 10.18 22.43 -15.28
N MET A 450 10.65 21.71 -14.25
CA MET A 450 9.81 21.22 -13.15
C MET A 450 9.58 22.30 -12.07
N LEU A 451 10.50 23.24 -11.86
CA LEU A 451 10.38 24.29 -10.82
C LEU A 451 9.06 25.09 -10.84
N PRO A 452 8.44 25.43 -11.99
CA PRO A 452 7.14 26.09 -12.01
C PRO A 452 6.05 25.30 -11.30
N ALA A 453 6.16 23.96 -11.25
CA ALA A 453 5.28 23.14 -10.45
C ALA A 453 5.31 23.56 -8.98
N ALA A 454 6.48 23.92 -8.44
CA ALA A 454 6.64 24.29 -7.03
C ALA A 454 5.80 25.51 -6.60
N LEU A 455 5.40 26.38 -7.53
CA LEU A 455 4.50 27.52 -7.23
C LEU A 455 3.14 27.05 -6.68
N GLY A 456 2.69 25.85 -7.06
CA GLY A 456 1.47 25.24 -6.53
C GLY A 456 1.64 24.52 -5.20
N ALA A 457 2.79 24.61 -4.50
CA ALA A 457 3.03 23.86 -3.27
C ALA A 457 2.14 24.28 -2.09
N CYS A 458 1.69 25.54 -2.07
CA CYS A 458 0.74 26.04 -1.07
C CYS A 458 -0.72 25.99 -1.56
N HIS A 459 -0.99 25.37 -2.72
CA HIS A 459 -2.34 25.30 -3.26
C HIS A 459 -3.19 24.34 -2.40
N PRO A 460 -4.43 24.74 -2.02
CA PRO A 460 -5.38 23.81 -1.41
C PRO A 460 -5.68 22.71 -2.44
N HIS A 461 -5.15 21.50 -2.24
CA HIS A 461 -5.29 20.38 -3.16
C HIS A 461 -6.69 19.73 -3.12
N ASP A 462 -7.71 20.58 -3.23
CA ASP A 462 -9.13 20.23 -3.15
C ASP A 462 -9.69 19.86 -4.53
N GLU A 463 -8.96 20.22 -5.60
CA GLU A 463 -9.32 19.90 -6.97
C GLU A 463 -9.24 18.39 -7.27
N GLY A 464 -10.10 17.94 -8.18
CA GLY A 464 -10.31 16.52 -8.37
C GLY A 464 -9.08 15.74 -8.87
N MET A 465 -8.16 16.38 -9.60
CA MET A 465 -7.00 15.73 -10.22
C MET A 465 -5.69 15.97 -9.47
N ASP A 466 -5.71 16.72 -8.36
CA ASP A 466 -4.51 17.11 -7.61
C ASP A 466 -3.82 15.93 -6.90
N TRP A 467 -4.54 14.84 -6.65
CA TRP A 467 -3.96 13.60 -6.11
C TRP A 467 -2.89 12.97 -7.05
N LEU A 468 -2.87 13.33 -8.34
CA LEU A 468 -1.85 12.92 -9.30
C LEU A 468 -0.55 13.72 -9.18
N VAL A 469 -0.57 14.87 -8.52
CA VAL A 469 0.60 15.77 -8.47
C VAL A 469 1.81 15.07 -7.82
N PRO A 470 1.71 14.42 -6.65
CA PRO A 470 2.85 13.72 -6.06
C PRO A 470 3.41 12.58 -6.94
N PRO A 471 2.62 11.63 -7.47
CA PRO A 471 3.17 10.57 -8.34
C PRO A 471 3.72 11.11 -9.66
N LEU A 472 3.17 12.19 -10.22
CA LEU A 472 3.71 12.80 -11.44
C LEU A 472 5.04 13.54 -11.20
N LEU A 473 5.18 14.25 -10.07
CA LEU A 473 6.46 14.84 -9.69
C LEU A 473 7.54 13.79 -9.46
N MET A 474 7.19 12.73 -8.73
CA MET A 474 8.09 11.59 -8.54
C MET A 474 8.47 10.93 -9.88
N THR A 475 7.54 10.89 -10.84
CA THR A 475 7.83 10.42 -12.20
C THR A 475 8.87 11.31 -12.88
N GLY A 476 8.67 12.63 -12.85
CA GLY A 476 9.62 13.60 -13.41
C GLY A 476 11.02 13.48 -12.79
N GLU A 477 11.07 13.40 -11.47
CA GLU A 477 12.31 13.21 -10.71
C GLU A 477 13.03 11.90 -11.11
N CYS A 478 12.32 10.77 -11.09
CA CYS A 478 12.92 9.47 -11.41
C CYS A 478 13.40 9.38 -12.86
N VAL A 479 12.60 9.88 -13.82
CA VAL A 479 12.96 9.88 -15.25
C VAL A 479 14.20 10.75 -15.47
N TYR A 480 14.24 11.94 -14.88
CA TYR A 480 15.39 12.84 -14.99
C TYR A 480 16.66 12.21 -14.41
N LEU A 481 16.61 11.72 -13.17
CA LEU A 481 17.77 11.11 -12.51
C LEU A 481 18.27 9.86 -13.24
N ALA A 482 17.36 9.02 -13.77
CA ALA A 482 17.74 7.87 -14.56
C ALA A 482 18.38 8.27 -15.89
N ALA A 483 17.75 9.17 -16.64
CA ALA A 483 18.23 9.60 -17.94
C ALA A 483 19.59 10.32 -17.85
N LEU A 484 19.78 11.18 -16.84
CA LEU A 484 21.04 11.85 -16.59
C LEU A 484 22.14 10.86 -16.19
N GLY A 485 21.83 9.92 -15.29
CA GLY A 485 22.78 8.89 -14.86
C GLY A 485 23.25 8.01 -16.01
N PHE A 486 22.33 7.58 -16.89
CA PHE A 486 22.69 6.80 -18.08
C PHE A 486 23.48 7.60 -19.12
N SER A 487 23.20 8.90 -19.27
CA SER A 487 23.90 9.78 -20.22
C SER A 487 25.33 10.10 -19.78
N HIS A 488 25.57 10.22 -18.47
CA HIS A 488 26.90 10.48 -17.89
C HIS A 488 27.65 9.20 -17.48
N HIS A 489 27.26 8.04 -18.04
CA HIS A 489 27.91 6.74 -17.80
C HIS A 489 28.06 6.36 -16.32
N VAL A 490 27.12 6.79 -15.47
CA VAL A 490 27.07 6.35 -14.08
C VAL A 490 26.78 4.84 -14.06
N ARG A 491 27.47 4.11 -13.19
CA ARG A 491 27.20 2.69 -12.94
C ARG A 491 25.71 2.47 -12.70
N GLN A 492 25.11 1.52 -13.42
CA GLN A 492 23.66 1.38 -13.42
C GLN A 492 23.13 0.84 -12.09
N GLU A 493 23.95 0.08 -11.36
CA GLU A 493 23.64 -0.35 -10.00
C GLU A 493 23.49 0.86 -9.07
N LEU A 494 24.29 1.90 -9.28
CA LEU A 494 24.25 3.13 -8.50
C LEU A 494 23.03 3.98 -8.85
N VAL A 495 22.67 4.06 -10.14
CA VAL A 495 21.41 4.69 -10.57
C VAL A 495 20.22 3.97 -9.95
N PHE A 496 20.21 2.63 -9.97
CA PHE A 496 19.18 1.83 -9.31
C PHE A 496 19.11 2.10 -7.80
N ALA A 497 20.25 2.11 -7.11
CA ALA A 497 20.32 2.38 -5.68
C ALA A 497 19.81 3.78 -5.31
N LEU A 498 20.11 4.79 -6.14
CA LEU A 498 19.59 6.15 -5.96
C LEU A 498 18.07 6.20 -6.16
N ILE A 499 17.55 5.66 -7.26
CA ILE A 499 16.10 5.67 -7.53
C ILE A 499 15.35 4.88 -6.46
N ALA A 500 15.87 3.74 -6.00
CA ALA A 500 15.30 2.98 -4.90
C ALA A 500 15.25 3.79 -3.60
N ALA A 501 16.31 4.54 -3.27
CA ALA A 501 16.33 5.43 -2.11
C ALA A 501 15.31 6.56 -2.22
N VAL A 502 15.19 7.18 -3.40
CA VAL A 502 14.18 8.20 -3.69
C VAL A 502 12.77 7.63 -3.52
N VAL A 503 12.50 6.44 -4.04
CA VAL A 503 11.21 5.73 -3.88
C VAL A 503 10.88 5.49 -2.41
N LEU A 504 11.84 5.00 -1.63
CA LEU A 504 11.65 4.79 -0.19
C LEU A 504 11.42 6.09 0.57
N ARG A 505 12.13 7.17 0.20
CA ARG A 505 11.91 8.50 0.79
C ARG A 505 10.50 9.00 0.51
N HIS A 506 10.03 8.87 -0.74
CA HIS A 506 8.66 9.25 -1.09
C HIS A 506 7.61 8.42 -0.35
N ALA A 507 7.87 7.13 -0.14
CA ALA A 507 6.99 6.27 0.65
C ALA A 507 6.97 6.69 2.13
N ASP A 508 8.12 6.96 2.75
CA ASP A 508 8.22 7.39 4.16
C ASP A 508 7.41 8.66 4.39
N LEU A 509 7.61 9.67 3.54
CA LEU A 509 6.92 10.94 3.67
C LEU A 509 5.41 10.82 3.39
N GLY A 510 5.00 9.97 2.44
CA GLY A 510 3.59 9.65 2.20
C GLY A 510 2.92 9.00 3.42
N TYR A 511 3.60 8.06 4.08
CA TYR A 511 3.11 7.44 5.32
C TYR A 511 3.07 8.42 6.49
N ARG A 512 4.07 9.30 6.62
CA ARG A 512 4.04 10.38 7.62
C ARG A 512 2.83 11.28 7.42
N ALA A 513 2.55 11.71 6.20
CA ALA A 513 1.39 12.53 5.90
C ALA A 513 0.06 11.80 6.19
N ARG A 514 -0.04 10.51 5.83
CA ARG A 514 -1.19 9.65 6.18
C ARG A 514 -1.42 9.55 7.68
N CYS A 515 -0.37 9.61 8.49
CA CYS A 515 -0.43 9.55 9.95
C CYS A 515 -0.53 10.94 10.62
N GLY A 516 -0.77 12.02 9.85
CA GLY A 516 -0.84 13.38 10.39
C GLY A 516 0.52 13.97 10.82
N ARG A 517 1.63 13.32 10.48
CA ARG A 517 3.02 13.74 10.76
C ARG A 517 3.74 14.27 9.51
N GLY A 518 2.97 14.78 8.54
CA GLY A 518 3.51 15.30 7.27
C GLY A 518 4.55 16.40 7.51
N LEU A 519 5.55 16.46 6.64
CA LEU A 519 6.58 17.50 6.68
C LEU A 519 6.22 18.62 5.70
N ALA A 520 6.30 19.87 6.16
CA ALA A 520 6.07 21.04 5.30
C ALA A 520 7.16 21.24 4.24
N ALA A 521 8.39 20.79 4.53
CA ALA A 521 9.52 20.76 3.60
C ALA A 521 10.46 19.60 3.96
N ASP A 522 10.84 18.80 2.96
CA ASP A 522 11.78 17.68 3.10
C ASP A 522 13.24 18.16 3.06
N ARG A 523 13.63 18.96 4.07
CA ARG A 523 14.99 19.54 4.15
C ARG A 523 16.09 18.48 4.17
N LEU A 524 15.91 17.48 5.05
CA LEU A 524 16.89 16.41 5.20
C LEU A 524 16.92 15.53 3.95
N GLY A 525 15.80 15.23 3.30
CA GLY A 525 15.82 14.47 2.05
C GLY A 525 16.24 15.28 0.83
N LEU A 526 16.55 16.59 0.98
CA LEU A 526 16.83 17.56 -0.07
C LEU A 526 15.64 17.89 -0.99
N GLY A 527 14.44 17.34 -0.72
CA GLY A 527 13.27 17.46 -1.61
C GLY A 527 13.50 16.92 -3.02
N TRP A 528 12.44 16.89 -3.83
CA TRP A 528 12.58 16.52 -5.25
C TRP A 528 13.39 17.59 -6.02
N ASP A 529 13.21 18.86 -5.69
CA ASP A 529 13.87 20.02 -6.29
C ASP A 529 15.38 20.05 -5.98
N GLY A 530 15.78 19.88 -4.72
CA GLY A 530 17.20 19.88 -4.37
C GLY A 530 17.94 18.68 -4.93
N ARG A 531 17.33 17.48 -4.95
CA ARG A 531 17.94 16.29 -5.57
C ARG A 531 18.14 16.47 -7.07
N MET A 532 17.14 17.01 -7.78
CA MET A 532 17.26 17.33 -9.21
C MET A 532 18.34 18.41 -9.47
N LEU A 533 18.39 19.46 -8.66
CA LEU A 533 19.39 20.54 -8.81
C LEU A 533 20.80 20.04 -8.53
N VAL A 534 21.03 19.28 -7.46
CA VAL A 534 22.34 18.69 -7.15
C VAL A 534 22.82 17.78 -8.28
N ALA A 535 21.94 16.94 -8.82
CA ALA A 535 22.27 16.07 -9.95
C ALA A 535 22.61 16.87 -11.22
N GLY A 536 21.81 17.90 -11.55
CA GLY A 536 22.05 18.76 -12.70
C GLY A 536 23.33 19.61 -12.59
N LEU A 537 23.61 20.14 -11.40
CA LEU A 537 24.86 20.87 -11.12
C LEU A 537 26.07 19.94 -11.20
N ALA A 538 25.96 18.73 -10.67
CA ALA A 538 27.02 17.72 -10.79
C ALA A 538 27.28 17.36 -12.25
N ALA A 539 26.23 17.24 -13.08
CA ALA A 539 26.37 17.03 -14.51
C ALA A 539 27.03 18.21 -15.23
N MET A 540 26.69 19.44 -14.86
CA MET A 540 27.32 20.65 -15.40
C MET A 540 28.82 20.70 -15.11
N VAL A 541 29.25 20.26 -13.93
CA VAL A 541 30.67 20.26 -13.50
C VAL A 541 31.41 18.98 -13.92
N GLY A 542 30.71 17.95 -14.39
CA GLY A 542 31.30 16.65 -14.75
C GLY A 542 31.56 15.71 -13.57
N LEU A 543 30.89 15.94 -12.43
CA LEU A 543 31.00 15.16 -11.19
C LEU A 543 29.78 14.26 -10.95
N THR A 544 29.07 13.85 -12.01
CA THR A 544 27.82 13.05 -11.90
C THR A 544 28.01 11.73 -11.13
N PRO A 545 29.01 10.86 -11.44
CA PRO A 545 29.17 9.60 -10.72
C PRO A 545 29.41 9.74 -9.20
N PRO A 546 30.35 10.58 -8.71
CA PRO A 546 30.54 10.75 -7.28
C PRO A 546 29.33 11.42 -6.61
N ALA A 547 28.67 12.37 -7.27
CA ALA A 547 27.45 12.98 -6.74
C ALA A 547 26.34 11.94 -6.53
N TYR A 548 26.12 11.03 -7.50
CA TYR A 548 25.14 9.95 -7.37
C TYR A 548 25.49 9.01 -6.21
N ALA A 549 26.78 8.71 -6.01
CA ALA A 549 27.21 7.86 -4.91
C ALA A 549 26.96 8.51 -3.54
N VAL A 550 27.33 9.79 -3.40
CA VAL A 550 27.14 10.55 -2.17
C VAL A 550 25.65 10.72 -1.86
N VAL A 551 24.84 11.15 -2.82
CA VAL A 551 23.39 11.35 -2.61
C VAL A 551 22.69 10.02 -2.32
N SER A 552 23.04 8.94 -3.03
CA SER A 552 22.46 7.62 -2.76
C SER A 552 22.81 7.13 -1.35
N GLY A 553 24.10 7.17 -0.97
CA GLY A 553 24.53 6.78 0.37
C GLY A 553 23.89 7.62 1.47
N TYR A 554 23.81 8.94 1.25
CA TYR A 554 23.14 9.87 2.16
C TYR A 554 21.66 9.52 2.37
N LEU A 555 20.89 9.28 1.30
CA LEU A 555 19.47 8.96 1.42
C LEU A 555 19.22 7.60 2.09
N TRP A 556 20.06 6.59 1.82
CA TRP A 556 19.97 5.29 2.51
C TRP A 556 20.30 5.41 4.01
N LEU A 557 21.33 6.20 4.35
CA LEU A 557 21.66 6.49 5.75
C LEU A 557 20.55 7.27 6.44
N LEU A 558 19.98 8.26 5.76
CA LEU A 558 18.85 9.04 6.25
C LEU A 558 17.63 8.15 6.48
N PHE A 559 17.31 7.24 5.57
CA PHE A 559 16.24 6.26 5.75
C PHE A 559 16.46 5.40 7.00
N CYS A 560 17.67 4.87 7.19
CA CYS A 560 18.00 4.09 8.38
C CYS A 560 17.89 4.93 9.67
N TRP A 561 18.37 6.16 9.63
CA TRP A 561 18.27 7.11 10.74
C TRP A 561 16.82 7.41 11.10
N ASP A 562 16.01 7.84 10.12
CA ASP A 562 14.59 8.14 10.30
C ASP A 562 13.80 6.93 10.81
N TYR A 563 14.13 5.73 10.33
CA TYR A 563 13.54 4.49 10.83
C TYR A 563 13.84 4.27 12.33
N LEU A 564 15.09 4.47 12.74
CA LEU A 564 15.55 4.28 14.13
C LEU A 564 15.03 5.38 15.07
N THR A 565 15.06 6.65 14.66
CA THR A 565 14.78 7.77 15.56
C THR A 565 13.33 8.21 15.49
N ALA A 566 12.79 8.42 14.30
CA ALA A 566 11.46 9.02 14.14
C ALA A 566 10.35 7.99 14.33
N TRP A 567 10.54 6.77 13.80
CA TRP A 567 9.56 5.71 13.93
C TRP A 567 9.72 4.94 15.23
N LEU A 568 10.87 4.27 15.47
CA LEU A 568 11.05 3.46 16.67
C LEU A 568 11.10 4.30 17.97
N GLY A 569 11.79 5.44 17.97
CA GLY A 569 11.87 6.33 19.14
C GLY A 569 10.50 6.84 19.59
N SER A 570 9.65 7.30 18.65
CA SER A 570 8.32 7.83 18.98
C SER A 570 7.35 6.76 19.51
N ALA A 571 7.55 5.49 19.16
CA ALA A 571 6.76 4.40 19.71
C ALA A 571 7.12 4.11 21.18
N GLN A 572 8.39 4.26 21.56
CA GLN A 572 8.86 4.01 22.91
C GLN A 572 8.41 5.12 23.87
N GLU A 573 8.47 6.39 23.47
CA GLU A 573 7.94 7.51 24.28
C GLU A 573 6.44 7.37 24.54
N ALA A 574 5.66 6.97 23.53
CA ALA A 574 4.23 6.72 23.67
C ALA A 574 3.90 5.54 24.60
N SER A 575 4.82 4.58 24.76
CA SER A 575 4.65 3.47 25.72
C SER A 575 4.96 3.90 27.16
N VAL A 576 5.96 4.76 27.36
CA VAL A 576 6.35 5.26 28.68
C VAL A 576 5.29 6.19 29.27
N ASP A 577 4.65 7.03 28.44
CA ASP A 577 3.58 7.93 28.90
C ASP A 577 2.30 7.18 29.35
N ARG A 578 2.13 5.92 28.92
CA ARG A 578 1.05 5.04 29.41
C ARG A 578 1.33 4.42 30.77
N ASP A 579 2.58 4.12 31.05
CA ASP A 579 3.01 3.47 32.30
C ASP A 579 3.42 4.50 33.37
N GLY A 580 3.37 5.80 33.04
CA GLY A 580 3.53 6.90 33.99
C GLY A 580 2.44 6.88 35.08
N PRO A 581 2.74 7.32 36.32
CA PRO A 581 1.83 7.17 37.44
C PRO A 581 0.52 7.93 37.16
N GLY A 582 -0.56 7.15 37.05
CA GLY A 582 -1.90 7.63 36.73
C GLY A 582 -2.25 8.89 37.50
N ARG A 583 -2.47 9.98 36.76
CA ARG A 583 -3.04 11.23 37.28
C ARG A 583 -4.42 10.89 37.82
N ARG A 584 -4.50 10.63 39.14
CA ARG A 584 -5.73 10.68 39.91
C ARG A 584 -6.31 12.09 39.76
N ARG A 585 -7.13 12.30 38.73
CA ARG A 585 -8.18 13.33 38.80
C ARG A 585 -9.23 12.76 39.74
N GLY A 586 -8.95 12.92 41.03
CA GLY A 586 -9.90 12.65 42.08
C GLY A 586 -11.14 13.50 41.84
N SER A 587 -12.28 12.82 41.83
CA SER A 587 -13.55 13.37 42.25
C SER A 587 -13.37 14.12 43.57
N ALA A 588 -13.48 15.44 43.54
CA ALA A 588 -13.88 16.23 44.69
C ALA A 588 -15.23 16.85 44.34
N ALA A 589 -16.28 16.11 44.65
CA ALA A 589 -17.61 16.68 44.88
C ALA A 589 -17.63 17.29 46.29
N ALA A 590 -18.44 18.34 46.45
CA ALA A 590 -18.97 18.87 47.71
C ALA A 590 -17.99 19.49 48.72
N ALA A 591 -17.91 20.82 48.68
CA ALA A 591 -18.18 21.70 49.83
C ALA A 591 -18.57 23.09 49.30
#